data_AF-A0A445ATK7-F1
#
_entry.id   AF-A0A445ATK7-F1
#
_cell.length_a   1.000
_cell.length_b   1.000
_cell.length_c   1.000
_cell.angle_alpha   90.00
_cell.angle_beta   90.00
_cell.angle_gamma   90.00
#
_symmetry.space_group_name_H-M   'P 1'
#
loop_
_entity.id
_entity.type
_entity.pdbx_description
1 polymer ?
#
loop_
_entity_poly.entity_id
_entity_poly.type
_entity_poly.pdbx_seq_one_letter_code
_entity_poly.pdbx_strand_id
1 'polypeptide(L)'
;MSGEILLEEEVEMAIAALDSDGDGLLSFEDMMNLMEGGEEDEKLKDLKEAFEMYDTDRCGFITPKGLRRMLKKLGESMSVEECQVMISRFDLNGDGMLSFEEFRIMMQ
;
A
#
# COMPACT_ATOMS: atom_id res chain seq x y z
N MET A 1 24.03 14.72 20.98
CA MET A 1 23.93 14.85 19.52
C MET A 1 24.44 13.54 18.94
N SER A 2 23.53 12.60 18.70
CA SER A 2 23.83 11.29 18.12
C SER A 2 23.95 11.44 16.61
N GLY A 3 25.16 11.65 16.12
CA GLY A 3 25.48 11.39 14.72
C GLY A 3 25.67 9.89 14.57
N GLU A 4 24.78 9.24 13.83
CA GLU A 4 24.94 7.83 13.46
C GLU A 4 26.25 7.70 12.66
N ILE A 5 27.19 6.93 13.19
CA ILE A 5 28.39 6.55 12.45
C ILE A 5 27.95 5.36 11.59
N LEU A 6 27.50 5.64 10.37
CA LEU A 6 27.39 4.60 9.35
C LEU A 6 28.82 4.14 9.01
N LEU A 7 29.07 2.84 9.03
CA LEU A 7 30.36 2.28 8.64
C LEU A 7 30.58 2.60 7.14
N GLU A 8 31.78 3.02 6.75
CA GLU A 8 32.11 3.34 5.34
C GLU A 8 31.71 2.20 4.39
N GLU A 9 31.85 0.96 4.85
CA GLU A 9 31.45 -0.25 4.13
C GLU A 9 29.94 -0.34 3.85
N GLU A 10 29.08 0.16 4.75
CA GLU A 10 27.63 0.19 4.54
C GLU A 10 27.22 1.26 3.52
N VAL A 11 27.94 2.38 3.50
CA VAL A 11 27.70 3.48 2.56
C VAL A 11 28.17 3.09 1.16
N GLU A 12 29.33 2.46 1.03
CA GLU A 12 29.84 1.93 -0.24
C GLU A 12 28.90 0.87 -0.82
N MET A 13 28.38 -0.05 0.01
CA MET A 13 27.39 -1.03 -0.44
C MET A 13 26.08 -0.38 -0.92
N ALA A 14 25.60 0.65 -0.22
CA ALA A 14 24.38 1.35 -0.60
C ALA A 14 24.54 2.12 -1.92
N ILE A 15 25.67 2.80 -2.12
CA ILE A 15 25.98 3.50 -3.38
C ILE A 15 26.13 2.49 -4.50
N ALA A 16 26.92 1.43 -4.32
CA ALA A 16 27.13 0.41 -5.36
C ALA A 16 25.86 -0.37 -5.73
N ALA A 17 24.85 -0.44 -4.87
CA ALA A 17 23.57 -1.09 -5.16
C ALA A 17 22.63 -0.21 -6.00
N LEU A 18 22.83 1.11 -5.98
CA LEU A 18 21.94 2.11 -6.61
C LEU A 18 22.60 2.81 -7.80
N ASP A 19 23.93 2.87 -7.83
CA ASP A 19 24.77 3.40 -8.89
C ASP A 19 24.64 2.53 -10.15
N SER A 20 23.72 2.93 -11.05
CA SER A 20 23.39 2.19 -12.25
C SER A 20 24.42 2.39 -13.36
N ASP A 21 25.17 3.50 -13.33
CA ASP A 21 26.17 3.83 -14.35
C ASP A 21 27.62 3.46 -13.94
N GLY A 22 27.82 3.11 -12.67
CA GLY A 22 29.06 2.60 -12.10
C GLY A 22 30.12 3.68 -11.89
N ASP A 23 29.73 4.95 -11.80
CA ASP A 23 30.65 6.08 -11.65
C ASP A 23 31.08 6.33 -10.18
N GLY A 24 30.51 5.58 -9.24
CA GLY A 24 30.76 5.66 -7.80
C GLY A 24 30.04 6.82 -7.12
N LEU A 25 29.13 7.49 -7.81
CA LEU A 25 28.29 8.57 -7.31
C LEU A 25 26.81 8.25 -7.58
N LEU A 26 25.91 8.79 -6.78
CA LEU A 26 24.48 8.71 -7.07
C LEU A 26 24.11 9.85 -8.01
N SER A 27 23.80 9.52 -9.26
CA SER A 27 23.26 10.49 -10.20
C SER A 27 21.81 10.84 -9.87
N PHE A 28 21.30 11.92 -10.46
CA PHE A 28 19.87 12.24 -10.33
C PHE A 28 18.97 11.12 -10.86
N GLU A 29 19.45 10.37 -11.85
CA GLU A 29 18.73 9.25 -12.46
C GLU A 29 18.74 8.03 -11.54
N ASP A 30 19.84 7.76 -10.83
CA ASP A 30 19.89 6.74 -9.76
C ASP A 30 18.95 7.09 -8.60
N MET A 31 18.90 8.38 -8.24
CA MET A 31 17.99 8.88 -7.20
C MET A 31 16.52 8.83 -7.64
N MET A 32 16.26 9.04 -8.94
CA MET A 32 14.92 8.92 -9.52
C MET A 32 14.47 7.46 -9.60
N ASN A 33 15.35 6.54 -10.00
CA ASN A 33 15.10 5.10 -9.97
C ASN A 33 14.83 4.59 -8.54
N LEU A 34 15.54 5.15 -7.54
CA LEU A 34 15.28 4.86 -6.12
C LEU A 34 13.87 5.32 -5.69
N MET A 35 13.45 6.51 -6.10
CA MET A 35 12.11 7.02 -5.80
C MET A 35 11.02 6.26 -6.57
N GLU A 36 11.26 5.93 -7.83
CA GLU A 36 10.29 5.28 -8.70
C GLU A 36 10.06 3.81 -8.32
N GLY A 37 11.12 3.09 -7.93
CA GLY A 37 11.01 1.72 -7.40
C GLY A 37 10.45 1.65 -5.97
N GLY A 38 10.71 2.66 -5.14
CA GLY A 38 10.18 2.74 -3.78
C GLY A 38 8.70 3.10 -3.71
N GLU A 39 8.21 3.94 -4.62
CA GLU A 39 6.83 4.41 -4.62
C GLU A 39 5.79 3.30 -4.83
N GLU A 40 6.07 2.34 -5.72
CA GLU A 40 5.11 1.24 -5.98
C GLU A 40 5.03 0.28 -4.79
N ASP A 41 6.17 -0.06 -4.19
CA ASP A 41 6.23 -0.93 -3.01
C ASP A 41 5.63 -0.26 -1.78
N GLU A 42 5.87 1.04 -1.58
CA GLU A 42 5.22 1.82 -0.51
C GLU A 42 3.70 1.91 -0.74
N LYS A 43 3.23 2.21 -1.95
CA LYS A 43 1.79 2.20 -2.27
C LYS A 43 1.16 0.83 -2.02
N LEU A 44 1.86 -0.26 -2.38
CA LEU A 44 1.36 -1.61 -2.14
C LEU A 44 1.25 -1.92 -0.65
N LYS A 45 2.23 -1.47 0.13
CA LYS A 45 2.26 -1.63 1.58
C LYS A 45 1.16 -0.81 2.24
N ASP A 46 0.99 0.45 1.86
CA ASP A 46 -0.08 1.32 2.35
C ASP A 46 -1.47 0.76 2.04
N LEU A 47 -1.66 0.24 0.82
CA LEU A 47 -2.90 -0.44 0.43
C LEU A 47 -3.17 -1.69 1.27
N LYS A 48 -2.14 -2.46 1.60
CA LYS A 48 -2.26 -3.65 2.45
C LYS A 48 -2.62 -3.28 3.88
N GLU A 49 -1.98 -2.25 4.44
CA GLU A 49 -2.31 -1.73 5.78
C GLU A 49 -3.75 -1.18 5.82
N ALA A 50 -4.17 -0.46 4.78
CA ALA A 50 -5.55 -0.01 4.63
C ALA A 50 -6.51 -1.20 4.56
N PHE A 51 -6.22 -2.20 3.74
CA PHE A 51 -7.04 -3.41 3.60
C PHE A 51 -7.24 -4.12 4.95
N GLU A 52 -6.17 -4.31 5.71
CA GLU A 52 -6.24 -4.90 7.06
C GLU A 52 -7.06 -4.04 8.03
N MET A 53 -7.11 -2.72 7.83
CA MET A 53 -7.94 -1.82 8.61
C MET A 53 -9.44 -1.99 8.29
N TYR A 54 -9.78 -2.28 7.03
CA TYR A 54 -11.15 -2.56 6.58
C TYR A 54 -11.61 -4.00 6.90
N ASP A 55 -10.73 -5.00 6.84
CA ASP A 55 -11.01 -6.39 7.22
C ASP A 55 -11.06 -6.58 8.73
N THR A 56 -12.10 -6.02 9.34
CA THR A 56 -12.28 -6.08 10.80
C THR A 56 -12.55 -7.50 11.31
N ASP A 57 -12.95 -8.41 10.43
CA ASP A 57 -13.26 -9.81 10.77
C ASP A 57 -12.03 -10.73 10.56
N ARG A 58 -10.92 -10.21 10.03
CA ARG A 58 -9.68 -10.94 9.69
C ARG A 58 -9.95 -12.20 8.88
N CYS A 59 -10.89 -12.10 7.94
CA CYS A 59 -11.28 -13.21 7.09
C CYS A 59 -10.49 -13.24 5.77
N GLY A 60 -9.66 -12.22 5.51
CA GLY A 60 -8.94 -12.04 4.26
C GLY A 60 -9.75 -11.31 3.19
N PHE A 61 -10.95 -10.83 3.53
CA PHE A 61 -11.88 -10.16 2.63
C PHE A 61 -12.56 -8.98 3.33
N ILE A 62 -12.87 -7.92 2.59
CA ILE A 62 -13.68 -6.81 3.11
C ILE A 62 -15.15 -7.16 2.94
N THR A 63 -15.82 -7.40 4.05
CA THR A 63 -17.27 -7.64 4.07
C THR A 63 -18.04 -6.32 4.04
N PRO A 64 -19.31 -6.29 3.57
CA PRO A 64 -20.16 -5.09 3.65
C PRO A 64 -20.29 -4.53 5.07
N LYS A 65 -20.24 -5.42 6.08
CA LYS A 65 -20.28 -5.03 7.50
C LYS A 65 -18.96 -4.40 7.95
N GLY A 66 -17.83 -4.95 7.51
CA GLY A 66 -16.49 -4.40 7.78
C GLY A 66 -16.34 -3.00 7.18
N LEU A 67 -16.70 -2.85 5.90
CA LEU A 67 -16.70 -1.56 5.21
C LEU A 67 -17.56 -0.52 5.95
N ARG A 68 -18.81 -0.87 6.32
CA ARG A 68 -19.70 0.01 7.10
C ARG A 68 -19.09 0.42 8.43
N ARG A 69 -18.45 -0.52 9.14
CA ARG A 69 -17.84 -0.24 10.44
C ARG A 69 -16.69 0.76 10.29
N MET A 70 -15.91 0.63 9.22
CA MET A 70 -14.78 1.51 8.97
C MET A 70 -15.22 2.90 8.53
N LEU A 71 -16.18 3.01 7.62
CA LEU A 71 -16.79 4.29 7.23
C LEU A 71 -17.38 5.02 8.45
N LYS A 72 -18.04 4.28 9.35
CA LYS A 72 -18.54 4.83 10.62
C LYS A 72 -17.43 5.37 11.52
N LYS A 73 -16.24 4.77 11.51
CA LYS A 73 -15.07 5.29 12.25
C LYS A 73 -14.52 6.57 11.62
N LEU A 74 -14.60 6.71 10.29
CA LEU A 74 -14.20 7.91 9.56
C LEU A 74 -15.22 9.05 9.66
N GLY A 75 -16.36 8.82 10.32
CA GLY A 75 -17.42 9.80 10.51
C GLY A 75 -18.51 9.74 9.45
N GLU A 76 -18.41 8.82 8.49
CA GLU A 76 -19.42 8.60 7.45
C GLU A 76 -20.41 7.51 7.86
N SER A 77 -21.70 7.78 7.69
CA SER A 77 -22.75 6.80 7.96
C SER A 77 -23.36 6.34 6.64
N MET A 78 -22.99 5.14 6.20
CA MET A 78 -23.66 4.44 5.10
C MET A 78 -24.48 3.27 5.63
N SER A 79 -25.57 2.97 4.93
CA SER A 79 -26.38 1.76 5.14
C SER A 79 -25.64 0.51 4.67
N VAL A 80 -26.10 -0.68 5.09
CA VAL A 80 -25.49 -1.95 4.65
C VAL A 80 -25.73 -2.15 3.16
N GLU A 81 -26.88 -1.72 2.69
CA GLU A 81 -27.35 -1.78 1.32
C GLU A 81 -26.45 -0.92 0.41
N GLU A 82 -26.12 0.30 0.83
CA GLU A 82 -25.16 1.15 0.09
C GLU A 82 -23.75 0.55 0.06
N CYS A 83 -23.30 -0.04 1.17
CA CYS A 83 -22.01 -0.75 1.20
C CYS A 83 -22.02 -1.95 0.23
N GLN A 84 -23.13 -2.69 0.15
CA GLN A 84 -23.29 -3.78 -0.80
C GLN A 84 -23.26 -3.31 -2.25
N VAL A 85 -23.89 -2.17 -2.57
CA VAL A 85 -23.85 -1.60 -3.93
C VAL A 85 -22.43 -1.11 -4.27
N MET A 86 -21.70 -0.57 -3.29
CA MET A 86 -20.30 -0.17 -3.50
C MET A 86 -19.43 -1.40 -3.78
N ILE A 87 -19.56 -2.45 -2.97
CA ILE A 87 -18.82 -3.70 -3.15
C ILE A 87 -19.15 -4.34 -4.50
N SER A 88 -20.43 -4.44 -4.87
CA SER A 88 -20.85 -5.11 -6.11
C SER A 88 -20.34 -4.46 -7.40
N ARG A 89 -19.83 -3.23 -7.33
CA ARG A 89 -19.18 -2.56 -8.46
C ARG A 89 -17.76 -3.05 -8.73
N PHE A 90 -17.08 -3.52 -7.69
CA PHE A 90 -15.67 -3.94 -7.74
C PHE A 90 -15.50 -5.43 -7.45
N ASP A 91 -16.53 -6.10 -6.97
CA ASP A 91 -16.64 -7.56 -6.84
C ASP A 91 -16.70 -8.19 -8.25
N LEU A 92 -15.55 -8.67 -8.71
CA LEU A 92 -15.37 -9.30 -10.02
C LEU A 92 -15.64 -10.80 -9.96
N ASN A 93 -15.42 -11.41 -8.79
CA ASN A 93 -15.60 -12.84 -8.60
C ASN A 93 -17.06 -13.21 -8.22
N GLY A 94 -17.87 -12.24 -7.80
CA GLY A 94 -19.27 -12.38 -7.43
C GLY A 94 -19.51 -13.01 -6.06
N ASP A 95 -18.53 -12.97 -5.15
CA ASP A 95 -18.62 -13.56 -3.80
C ASP A 95 -19.32 -12.64 -2.78
N GLY A 96 -19.61 -11.40 -3.17
CA GLY A 96 -20.26 -10.39 -2.33
C GLY A 96 -19.34 -9.75 -1.30
N MET A 97 -18.03 -9.93 -1.44
CA MET A 97 -16.95 -9.37 -0.62
C MET A 97 -15.91 -8.74 -1.55
N LEU A 98 -14.93 -8.03 -0.99
CA LEU A 98 -13.75 -7.58 -1.75
C LEU A 98 -12.53 -8.36 -1.30
N SER A 99 -11.92 -9.06 -2.25
CA SER A 99 -10.55 -9.56 -2.11
C SER A 99 -9.54 -8.41 -2.14
N PHE A 100 -8.31 -8.69 -1.73
CA PHE A 100 -7.23 -7.70 -1.81
C PHE A 100 -7.01 -7.18 -3.23
N GLU A 101 -7.13 -8.06 -4.24
CA GLU A 101 -6.97 -7.70 -5.66
C GLU A 101 -8.05 -6.70 -6.11
N GLU A 102 -9.31 -6.94 -5.72
CA GLU A 102 -10.45 -6.08 -6.06
C GLU A 102 -10.40 -4.76 -5.29
N PHE A 103 -9.99 -4.79 -4.02
CA PHE A 103 -9.75 -3.58 -3.24
C PHE A 103 -8.62 -2.72 -3.83
N ARG A 104 -7.56 -3.35 -4.34
CA ARG A 104 -6.48 -2.63 -5.04
C ARG A 104 -7.01 -1.92 -6.29
N ILE A 105 -7.86 -2.57 -7.08
CA ILE A 105 -8.50 -1.96 -8.26
C ILE A 105 -9.44 -0.81 -7.85
N MET A 106 -10.10 -0.91 -6.70
CA MET A 106 -10.95 0.16 -6.17
C MET A 106 -10.15 1.41 -5.75
N MET A 107 -8.90 1.24 -5.30
CA MET A 107 -8.06 2.31 -4.75
C MET A 107 -7.02 2.86 -5.74
N GLN A 108 -6.88 2.25 -6.92
CA GLN A 108 -6.12 2.78 -8.07
C GLN A 108 -6.99 3.66 -8.96
#